data_AF-A0A3P8AW99-F1
#
_entry.id   AF-A0A3P8AW99-F1
#
_cell.length_a   1.000
_cell.length_b   1.000
_cell.length_c   1.000
_cell.angle_alpha   90.00
_cell.angle_beta   90.00
_cell.angle_gamma   90.00
#
_symmetry.space_group_name_H-M   'P 1'
#
loop_
_entity.id
_entity.type
_entity.pdbx_description
1 polymer ?
#
loop_
_entity_poly.entity_id
_entity_poly.type
_entity_poly.pdbx_seq_one_letter_code
_entity_poly.pdbx_strand_id
1 'polypeptide(L)'
;MRHILSLAISCLTLFVVHANEDAKRLYDDLMVNYNRHRRPASGPHEPLTIKLKLRLSQIIDVHEIDQIMTCSVWLKQVWIDKKLSWDPKSYGGVSVLYVPYEMIWVPDIVLYNNADSNYNITISTKATLHYSGEVTWEPPAIFKSMCQIDVRWFPFDEQQCHLKFGSWTYSENLLNLELLENNVRYEEEINESGIADNITICDDGIDLSDYYPSVEWDIMSRVARRRSKNYPSCCPQSAYIDIMYYLELRRKPLFYTVNLVFPCVGISFLTILVFYLPSDSGEKVTLCISILVALTIFFLLLTEIIPATSITLPLIGKYLLFTMVMVTLSVVVTVISLNLHFRTPTTHLMPKWVKLVFLKWLPKVLFMRRPLDDGDESFRRVSSRKTMDGKIPLNLHEHRVSRDVGRSLANAAIDDRIQKLYYSPQVVKAFENICFIAELLKKKDRDDKIDEDWKYVAMVLDRLFLLIFSFACFIGTVLILLQAPTLYDDRKPIDLQYRPANLSALL
;
A
#
# COMPACT_ATOMS: atom_id res chain seq x y z
N MET A 1 52.14 68.36 -25.01
CA MET A 1 50.84 68.06 -24.36
C MET A 1 49.61 68.28 -25.25
N ARG A 2 49.72 68.82 -26.49
CA ARG A 2 48.58 68.96 -27.43
C ARG A 2 48.44 67.84 -28.48
N HIS A 3 49.53 67.14 -28.82
CA HIS A 3 49.48 66.06 -29.82
C HIS A 3 48.99 64.70 -29.29
N ILE A 4 49.12 64.44 -27.99
CA ILE A 4 48.62 63.19 -27.37
C ILE A 4 47.10 63.22 -27.20
N LEU A 5 46.52 64.41 -26.96
CA LEU A 5 45.06 64.59 -26.85
C LEU A 5 44.36 64.44 -28.21
N SER A 6 45.01 64.84 -29.30
CA SER A 6 44.46 64.69 -30.67
C SER A 6 44.39 63.23 -31.14
N LEU A 7 45.34 62.38 -30.72
CA LEU A 7 45.31 60.96 -31.07
C LEU A 7 44.28 60.18 -30.24
N ALA A 8 44.09 60.55 -28.97
CA ALA A 8 43.05 59.95 -28.12
C ALA A 8 41.62 60.28 -28.59
N ILE A 9 41.41 61.48 -29.16
CA ILE A 9 40.10 61.91 -29.67
C ILE A 9 39.82 61.32 -31.07
N SER A 10 40.84 61.04 -31.89
CA SER A 10 40.65 60.38 -33.19
C SER A 10 40.34 58.88 -33.08
N CYS A 11 40.71 58.22 -31.98
CA CYS A 11 40.38 56.82 -31.71
C CYS A 11 38.99 56.63 -31.08
N LEU A 12 38.30 57.75 -30.80
CA LEU A 12 36.91 57.85 -30.36
C LEU A 12 35.98 58.14 -31.56
N THR A 13 36.36 57.69 -32.75
CA THR A 13 35.40 57.54 -33.84
C THR A 13 34.37 56.52 -33.39
N LEU A 14 33.13 56.99 -33.34
CA LEU A 14 31.98 56.21 -32.92
C LEU A 14 32.03 54.83 -33.60
N PHE A 15 32.31 53.80 -32.81
CA PHE A 15 31.65 52.53 -33.04
C PHE A 15 30.17 52.82 -32.83
N VAL A 16 29.50 53.25 -33.90
CA VAL A 16 28.05 53.26 -33.99
C VAL A 16 27.67 51.81 -33.74
N VAL A 17 27.22 51.54 -32.52
CA VAL A 17 26.60 50.29 -32.15
C VAL A 17 25.40 50.14 -33.08
N HIS A 18 25.56 49.38 -34.15
CA HIS A 18 24.47 49.01 -35.03
C HIS A 18 23.57 48.08 -34.22
N ALA A 19 22.60 48.67 -33.52
CA ALA A 19 21.43 47.91 -33.10
C ALA A 19 20.80 47.29 -34.36
N ASN A 20 20.27 46.08 -34.25
CA ASN A 20 19.72 45.34 -35.38
C ASN A 20 18.44 46.01 -35.92
N GLU A 21 18.61 47.08 -36.69
CA GLU A 21 17.54 47.89 -37.30
C GLU A 21 16.76 47.08 -38.33
N ASP A 22 17.42 46.15 -39.03
CA ASP A 22 16.81 45.26 -40.03
C ASP A 22 15.77 44.32 -39.42
N ALA A 23 16.03 43.77 -38.22
CA ALA A 23 15.05 42.90 -37.54
C ALA A 23 13.80 43.68 -37.07
N LYS A 24 13.97 44.94 -36.65
CA LYS A 24 12.85 45.81 -36.31
C LYS A 24 12.02 46.13 -37.56
N ARG A 25 12.68 46.51 -38.66
CA ARG A 25 12.00 46.78 -39.94
C ARG A 25 11.22 45.57 -40.43
N LEU A 26 11.83 44.38 -40.37
CA LEU A 26 11.17 43.12 -40.72
C LEU A 26 9.91 42.88 -39.87
N TYR A 27 10.01 43.08 -38.56
CA TYR A 27 8.89 42.91 -37.66
C TYR A 27 7.72 43.84 -38.01
N ASP A 28 8.01 45.13 -38.23
CA ASP A 28 7.00 46.12 -38.57
C ASP A 28 6.34 45.78 -39.92
N ASP A 29 7.12 45.42 -40.94
CA ASP A 29 6.62 45.03 -42.26
C ASP A 29 5.69 43.81 -42.22
N LEU A 30 6.04 42.78 -41.43
CA LEU A 30 5.25 41.56 -41.32
C LEU A 30 3.94 41.78 -40.55
N MET A 31 3.93 42.63 -39.52
CA MET A 31 2.79 42.77 -38.61
C MET A 31 1.71 43.75 -39.10
N VAL A 32 2.04 44.73 -39.96
CA VAL A 32 1.10 45.79 -40.40
C VAL A 32 -0.21 45.25 -41.00
N ASN A 33 -0.16 44.15 -41.77
CA ASN A 33 -1.31 43.57 -42.47
C ASN A 33 -1.67 42.15 -42.00
N TYR A 34 -1.12 41.72 -40.86
CA TYR A 34 -1.35 40.38 -40.35
C TYR A 34 -2.64 40.32 -39.52
N ASN A 35 -3.55 39.40 -39.87
CA ASN A 35 -4.78 39.17 -39.09
C ASN A 35 -4.69 37.83 -38.36
N ARG A 36 -4.44 37.90 -37.04
CA ARG A 36 -4.31 36.74 -36.15
C ARG A 36 -5.55 35.87 -36.02
N HIS A 37 -6.73 36.36 -36.41
CA HIS A 37 -7.97 35.58 -36.30
C HIS A 37 -8.22 34.71 -37.55
N ARG A 38 -7.39 34.86 -38.59
CA ARG A 38 -7.51 34.07 -39.83
C ARG A 38 -6.48 32.94 -39.82
N ARG A 39 -6.97 31.71 -39.95
CA ARG A 39 -6.13 30.51 -40.16
C ARG A 39 -5.18 30.70 -41.36
N PRO A 40 -3.87 30.45 -41.22
CA PRO A 40 -2.87 30.67 -42.26
C PRO A 40 -2.81 29.51 -43.27
N ALA A 41 -3.95 29.12 -43.82
CA ALA A 41 -4.04 28.09 -44.85
C ALA A 41 -3.83 28.66 -46.25
N SER A 42 -3.32 27.83 -47.17
CA SER A 42 -3.12 28.24 -48.57
C SER A 42 -4.45 28.42 -49.31
N GLY A 43 -5.48 27.65 -48.95
CA GLY A 43 -6.86 27.82 -49.42
C GLY A 43 -7.91 27.59 -48.32
N PRO A 44 -9.19 27.91 -48.58
CA PRO A 44 -10.27 27.74 -47.61
C PRO A 44 -10.56 26.28 -47.27
N HIS A 45 -10.39 25.36 -48.23
CA HIS A 45 -10.66 23.92 -48.08
C HIS A 45 -9.42 23.06 -47.86
N GLU A 46 -8.24 23.68 -47.78
CA GLU A 46 -7.01 22.93 -47.50
C GLU A 46 -6.76 22.89 -46.00
N PRO A 47 -6.47 21.71 -45.42
CA PRO A 47 -6.16 21.59 -44.00
C PRO A 47 -4.79 22.21 -43.70
N LEU A 48 -4.69 22.87 -42.55
CA LEU A 48 -3.41 23.31 -42.01
C LEU A 48 -2.82 22.16 -41.20
N THR A 49 -1.61 21.73 -41.54
CA THR A 49 -0.92 20.68 -40.79
C THR A 49 -0.11 21.27 -39.65
N ILE A 50 -0.33 20.77 -38.43
CA ILE A 50 0.39 21.17 -37.22
C ILE A 50 1.06 19.94 -36.65
N LYS A 51 2.37 20.02 -36.47
CA LYS A 51 3.17 18.98 -35.85
C LYS A 51 3.29 19.24 -34.36
N LEU A 52 2.90 18.25 -33.56
CA LEU A 52 2.97 18.28 -32.11
C LEU A 52 4.09 17.37 -31.60
N LYS A 53 4.81 17.85 -30.60
CA LYS A 53 5.72 17.06 -29.78
C LYS A 53 5.58 17.45 -28.32
N LEU A 54 5.47 16.45 -27.46
CA LEU A 54 5.41 16.64 -26.02
C LEU A 54 6.78 16.35 -25.42
N ARG A 55 7.30 17.28 -24.63
CA ARG A 55 8.51 17.08 -23.83
C ARG A 55 8.16 17.16 -22.35
N LEU A 56 8.44 16.10 -21.60
CA LEU A 56 8.12 16.02 -20.19
C LEU A 56 9.30 16.51 -19.36
N SER A 57 9.09 17.56 -18.55
CA SER A 57 10.10 18.05 -17.61
C SER A 57 10.05 17.30 -16.29
N GLN A 58 8.86 17.12 -15.71
CA GLN A 58 8.69 16.37 -14.47
C GLN A 58 7.24 15.91 -14.29
N ILE A 59 7.07 14.78 -13.61
CA ILE A 59 5.79 14.38 -13.03
C ILE A 59 5.75 15.02 -11.65
N ILE A 60 4.85 15.99 -11.45
CA ILE A 60 4.75 16.74 -10.20
C ILE A 60 4.08 15.87 -9.15
N ASP A 61 2.93 15.30 -9.50
CA ASP A 61 2.12 14.53 -8.57
C ASP A 61 1.14 13.61 -9.33
N VAL A 62 0.82 12.47 -8.75
CA VAL A 62 -0.24 11.57 -9.20
C VAL A 62 -1.16 11.36 -8.01
N HIS A 63 -2.22 12.16 -7.93
CA HIS A 63 -3.10 12.18 -6.78
C HIS A 63 -4.15 11.07 -6.91
N GLU A 64 -4.03 10.00 -6.12
CA GLU A 64 -4.85 8.80 -6.29
C GLU A 64 -6.30 9.00 -5.86
N ILE A 65 -6.53 9.81 -4.82
CA ILE A 65 -7.88 10.09 -4.28
C ILE A 65 -8.71 10.84 -5.33
N ASP A 66 -8.17 11.93 -5.84
CA ASP A 66 -8.82 12.78 -6.86
C ASP A 66 -8.75 12.20 -8.27
N GLN A 67 -7.92 11.15 -8.50
CA GLN A 67 -7.70 10.52 -9.80
C GLN A 67 -7.14 11.50 -10.85
N ILE A 68 -6.15 12.30 -10.44
CA ILE A 68 -5.54 13.36 -11.27
C ILE A 68 -4.03 13.14 -11.37
N MET A 69 -3.50 13.15 -12.59
CA MET A 69 -2.06 13.24 -12.85
C MET A 69 -1.69 14.68 -13.19
N THR A 70 -0.71 15.24 -12.49
CA THR A 70 -0.16 16.57 -12.72
C THR A 70 1.26 16.49 -13.28
N CYS A 71 1.46 17.01 -14.48
CA CYS A 71 2.77 17.01 -15.15
C CYS A 71 3.17 18.42 -15.60
N SER A 72 4.46 18.71 -15.52
CA SER A 72 5.07 19.88 -16.16
C SER A 72 5.65 19.47 -17.50
N VAL A 73 5.15 20.06 -18.58
CA VAL A 73 5.53 19.71 -19.95
C VAL A 73 5.82 20.96 -20.78
N TRP A 74 6.58 20.76 -21.84
CA TRP A 74 6.71 21.70 -22.94
C TRP A 74 5.94 21.14 -24.13
N LEU A 75 4.97 21.90 -24.61
CA LEU A 75 4.15 21.50 -25.76
C LEU A 75 4.71 22.19 -27.02
N LYS A 76 5.53 21.48 -27.79
CA LYS A 76 6.09 22.01 -29.03
C LYS A 76 5.10 21.87 -30.16
N GLN A 77 4.79 22.98 -30.81
CA GLN A 77 3.86 23.10 -31.91
C GLN A 77 4.59 23.72 -33.09
N VAL A 78 4.54 23.07 -34.25
CA VAL A 78 5.19 23.53 -35.48
C VAL A 78 4.17 23.58 -36.61
N TRP A 79 4.02 24.73 -37.23
CA TRP A 79 3.16 24.90 -38.41
C TRP A 79 3.82 25.85 -39.41
N ILE A 80 3.27 25.94 -40.62
CA ILE A 80 3.77 26.83 -41.66
C ILE A 80 2.76 27.94 -41.91
N ASP A 81 3.20 29.19 -41.79
CA ASP A 81 2.46 30.39 -42.16
C ASP A 81 3.20 31.13 -43.29
N LYS A 82 2.69 30.98 -44.51
CA LYS A 82 3.26 31.63 -45.70
C LYS A 82 3.21 33.16 -45.64
N LYS A 83 2.33 33.77 -44.83
CA LYS A 83 2.28 35.24 -44.68
C LYS A 83 3.42 35.77 -43.82
N LEU A 84 4.03 34.91 -43.00
CA LEU A 84 5.15 35.23 -42.14
C LEU A 84 6.49 34.78 -42.75
N SER A 85 6.55 34.54 -44.07
CA SER A 85 7.80 34.23 -44.77
C SER A 85 8.45 35.51 -45.32
N TRP A 86 9.78 35.56 -45.34
CA TRP A 86 10.56 36.67 -45.90
C TRP A 86 11.85 36.18 -46.54
N ASP A 87 12.49 37.01 -47.37
CA ASP A 87 13.83 36.73 -47.89
C ASP A 87 14.90 37.31 -46.95
N PRO A 88 15.77 36.48 -46.34
CA PRO A 88 16.83 36.96 -45.46
C PRO A 88 17.75 37.99 -46.13
N LYS A 89 17.96 37.90 -47.44
CA LYS A 89 18.84 38.83 -48.17
C LYS A 89 18.34 40.27 -48.14
N SER A 90 17.02 40.46 -48.08
CA SER A 90 16.39 41.79 -48.05
C SER A 90 16.48 42.45 -46.67
N TYR A 91 16.69 41.69 -45.60
CA TYR A 91 16.63 42.14 -44.20
C TYR A 91 17.93 41.81 -43.45
N GLY A 92 19.08 42.16 -44.04
CA GLY A 92 20.37 42.06 -43.34
C GLY A 92 20.81 40.64 -42.96
N GLY A 93 20.26 39.60 -43.61
CA GLY A 93 20.56 38.19 -43.32
C GLY A 93 19.77 37.61 -42.13
N VAL A 94 18.73 38.30 -41.64
CA VAL A 94 17.89 37.80 -40.55
C VAL A 94 17.18 36.51 -40.97
N SER A 95 17.52 35.38 -40.35
CA SER A 95 16.93 34.06 -40.63
C SER A 95 15.83 33.65 -39.65
N VAL A 96 15.84 34.22 -38.45
CA VAL A 96 14.93 33.90 -37.35
C VAL A 96 14.45 35.18 -36.68
N LEU A 97 13.16 35.26 -36.37
CA LEU A 97 12.52 36.37 -35.67
C LEU A 97 11.69 35.85 -34.49
N TYR A 98 11.78 36.52 -33.33
CA TYR A 98 11.00 36.15 -32.14
C TYR A 98 9.82 37.10 -31.95
N VAL A 99 8.61 36.57 -31.97
CA VAL A 99 7.36 37.36 -31.90
C VAL A 99 6.48 36.86 -30.76
N PRO A 100 5.85 37.73 -29.95
CA PRO A 100 4.87 37.30 -28.96
C PRO A 100 3.70 36.54 -29.59
N TYR A 101 3.31 35.40 -29.01
CA TYR A 101 2.26 34.53 -29.56
C TYR A 101 0.91 35.26 -29.76
N GLU A 102 0.61 36.27 -28.94
CA GLU A 102 -0.62 37.08 -28.99
C GLU A 102 -0.80 37.87 -30.30
N MET A 103 0.29 38.12 -31.03
CA MET A 103 0.27 38.92 -32.26
C MET A 103 0.11 38.07 -33.52
N ILE A 104 0.31 36.77 -33.43
CA ILE A 104 0.21 35.83 -34.55
C ILE A 104 -0.99 34.89 -34.38
N TRP A 105 -1.39 34.20 -35.45
CA TRP A 105 -2.37 33.13 -35.33
C TRP A 105 -1.70 31.93 -34.64
N VAL A 106 -2.39 31.33 -33.67
CA VAL A 106 -1.93 30.16 -32.92
C VAL A 106 -3.08 29.15 -32.90
N PRO A 107 -2.81 27.85 -33.11
CA PRO A 107 -3.86 26.84 -33.05
C PRO A 107 -4.41 26.64 -31.65
N ASP A 108 -5.68 26.27 -31.58
CA ASP A 108 -6.45 26.06 -30.34
C ASP A 108 -6.30 24.63 -29.81
N ILE A 109 -5.05 24.22 -29.56
CA ILE A 109 -4.75 22.89 -29.01
C ILE A 109 -5.04 22.86 -27.53
N VAL A 110 -5.99 22.03 -27.13
CA VAL A 110 -6.47 21.91 -25.75
C VAL A 110 -6.35 20.47 -25.24
N LEU A 111 -6.26 20.33 -23.92
CA LEU A 111 -6.33 19.04 -23.24
C LEU A 111 -7.81 18.70 -22.98
N TYR A 112 -8.34 17.65 -23.61
CA TYR A 112 -9.74 17.27 -23.47
C TYR A 112 -10.06 16.62 -22.12
N ASN A 113 -9.17 15.78 -21.61
CA ASN A 113 -9.34 15.12 -20.30
C ASN A 113 -8.75 15.95 -19.15
N ASN A 114 -8.88 17.27 -19.23
CA ASN A 114 -8.41 18.19 -18.20
C ASN A 114 -9.26 18.06 -16.94
N ALA A 115 -8.61 17.92 -15.78
CA ALA A 115 -9.24 17.88 -14.47
C ALA A 115 -9.35 19.27 -13.81
N ASP A 116 -8.68 20.29 -14.36
CA ASP A 116 -8.75 21.66 -13.86
C ASP A 116 -9.88 22.47 -14.53
N SER A 117 -10.31 23.53 -13.86
CA SER A 117 -11.31 24.49 -14.34
C SER A 117 -10.80 25.37 -15.49
N ASN A 118 -9.48 25.56 -15.60
CA ASN A 118 -8.84 26.39 -16.61
C ASN A 118 -8.25 25.52 -17.73
N TYR A 119 -8.70 25.75 -18.97
CA TYR A 119 -8.22 25.04 -20.17
C TYR A 119 -7.09 25.77 -20.91
N ASN A 120 -6.79 27.03 -20.53
CA ASN A 120 -5.80 27.85 -21.23
C ASN A 120 -4.39 27.66 -20.67
N ILE A 121 -3.41 27.62 -21.58
CA ILE A 121 -1.98 27.69 -21.25
C ILE A 121 -1.70 29.06 -20.62
N THR A 122 -1.32 29.07 -19.35
CA THR A 122 -1.20 30.31 -18.54
C THR A 122 0.05 31.12 -18.80
N ILE A 123 1.01 30.61 -19.57
CA ILE A 123 2.33 31.24 -19.77
C ILE A 123 2.46 31.79 -21.19
N SER A 124 2.67 33.11 -21.28
CA SER A 124 2.88 33.86 -22.51
C SER A 124 4.34 33.80 -22.97
N THR A 125 4.68 32.83 -23.83
CA THR A 125 6.02 32.74 -24.45
C THR A 125 6.05 33.37 -25.85
N LYS A 126 7.26 33.69 -26.32
CA LYS A 126 7.46 34.12 -27.71
C LYS A 126 7.50 32.89 -28.63
N ALA A 127 6.91 33.02 -29.81
CA ALA A 127 7.08 32.07 -30.90
C ALA A 127 8.34 32.42 -31.71
N THR A 128 8.95 31.39 -32.29
CA THR A 128 10.12 31.49 -33.16
C THR A 128 9.64 31.37 -34.61
N LEU A 129 9.81 32.44 -35.39
CA LEU A 129 9.51 32.47 -36.82
C LEU A 129 10.79 32.21 -37.59
N HIS A 130 10.74 31.31 -38.56
CA HIS A 130 11.81 31.07 -39.53
C HIS A 130 11.47 31.76 -40.85
N TYR A 131 12.50 32.15 -41.61
CA TYR A 131 12.33 32.83 -42.91
C TYR A 131 11.47 32.05 -43.93
N SER A 132 11.42 30.71 -43.81
CA SER A 132 10.59 29.82 -44.63
C SER A 132 9.09 29.95 -44.36
N GLY A 133 8.70 30.70 -43.31
CA GLY A 133 7.32 30.73 -42.79
C GLY A 133 7.04 29.63 -41.78
N GLU A 134 8.01 28.79 -41.41
CA GLU A 134 7.84 27.84 -40.30
C GLU A 134 7.78 28.59 -38.97
N VAL A 135 6.72 28.32 -38.21
CA VAL A 135 6.48 28.88 -36.88
C VAL A 135 6.62 27.75 -35.87
N THR A 136 7.53 27.93 -34.92
CA THR A 136 7.70 27.05 -33.77
C THR A 136 7.26 27.77 -32.50
N TRP A 137 6.27 27.23 -31.81
CA TRP A 137 5.83 27.71 -30.51
C TRP A 137 5.89 26.58 -29.49
N GLU A 138 6.61 26.82 -28.39
CA GLU A 138 6.84 25.81 -27.36
C GLU A 138 6.61 26.41 -25.97
N PRO A 139 5.35 26.59 -25.57
CA PRO A 139 5.02 27.05 -24.22
C PRO A 139 5.24 25.94 -23.18
N PRO A 140 5.80 26.28 -22.00
CA PRO A 140 5.72 25.43 -20.82
C PRO A 140 4.30 25.48 -20.25
N ALA A 141 3.77 24.34 -19.85
CA ALA A 141 2.46 24.22 -19.25
C ALA A 141 2.46 23.17 -18.14
N ILE A 142 1.65 23.41 -17.11
CA ILE A 142 1.31 22.40 -16.11
C ILE A 142 -0.06 21.86 -16.49
N PHE A 143 -0.12 20.59 -16.88
CA PHE A 143 -1.38 19.93 -17.21
C PHE A 143 -1.81 19.01 -16.08
N LYS A 144 -3.11 19.06 -15.78
CA LYS A 144 -3.79 18.15 -14.87
C LYS A 144 -4.74 17.28 -15.66
N SER A 145 -4.38 16.03 -15.92
CA SER A 145 -5.24 15.09 -16.64
C SER A 145 -5.98 14.18 -15.68
N MET A 146 -7.23 13.88 -15.99
CA MET A 146 -7.96 12.79 -15.36
C MET A 146 -7.29 11.45 -15.71
N CYS A 147 -6.94 10.67 -14.70
CA CYS A 147 -6.32 9.36 -14.83
C CYS A 147 -6.98 8.38 -13.87
N GLN A 148 -7.62 7.34 -14.39
CA GLN A 148 -8.27 6.31 -13.57
C GLN A 148 -7.20 5.41 -12.95
N ILE A 149 -7.11 5.45 -11.62
CA ILE A 149 -6.10 4.70 -10.85
C ILE A 149 -6.63 3.31 -10.48
N ASP A 150 -5.86 2.27 -10.77
CA ASP A 150 -6.15 0.90 -10.39
C ASP A 150 -5.36 0.51 -9.13
N VAL A 151 -6.06 0.42 -7.99
CA VAL A 151 -5.44 0.17 -6.68
C VAL A 151 -5.36 -1.32 -6.31
N ARG A 152 -5.71 -2.24 -7.20
CA ARG A 152 -5.73 -3.70 -6.93
C ARG A 152 -4.46 -4.21 -6.26
N TRP A 153 -3.31 -3.74 -6.73
CA TRP A 153 -1.99 -4.24 -6.33
C TRP A 153 -1.19 -3.27 -5.45
N PHE A 154 -1.81 -2.19 -4.97
CA PHE A 154 -1.14 -1.19 -4.14
C PHE A 154 -0.40 -1.82 -2.94
N PRO A 155 0.86 -1.44 -2.64
CA PRO A 155 1.67 -0.37 -3.27
C PRO A 155 2.57 -0.87 -4.44
N PHE A 156 2.35 -2.10 -4.91
CA PHE A 156 3.08 -2.71 -6.02
C PHE A 156 2.26 -2.58 -7.31
N ASP A 157 1.81 -1.36 -7.62
CA ASP A 157 0.89 -1.06 -8.70
C ASP A 157 1.59 -0.45 -9.93
N GLU A 158 0.96 -0.65 -11.09
CA GLU A 158 1.27 0.03 -12.35
C GLU A 158 0.03 0.82 -12.77
N GLN A 159 0.24 2.05 -13.23
CA GLN A 159 -0.80 2.99 -13.62
C GLN A 159 -0.60 3.41 -15.07
N GLN A 160 -1.68 3.49 -15.84
CA GLN A 160 -1.65 3.96 -17.21
C GLN A 160 -2.42 5.28 -17.31
N CYS A 161 -1.68 6.38 -17.31
CA CYS A 161 -2.24 7.72 -17.47
C CYS A 161 -2.08 8.22 -18.90
N HIS A 162 -2.94 9.13 -19.34
CA HIS A 162 -2.87 9.67 -20.69
C HIS A 162 -3.24 11.16 -20.75
N LEU A 163 -2.60 11.88 -21.67
CA LEU A 163 -2.90 13.26 -22.01
C LEU A 163 -3.51 13.31 -23.42
N LYS A 164 -4.77 13.75 -23.53
CA LYS A 164 -5.51 13.80 -24.80
C LYS A 164 -5.54 15.21 -25.36
N PHE A 165 -4.71 15.50 -26.36
CA PHE A 165 -4.67 16.80 -27.03
C PHE A 165 -5.44 16.78 -28.34
N GLY A 166 -6.14 17.87 -28.65
CA GLY A 166 -6.83 18.07 -29.93
C GLY A 166 -7.19 19.52 -30.15
N SER A 167 -7.58 19.88 -31.38
CA SER A 167 -8.17 21.19 -31.65
C SER A 167 -9.60 21.22 -31.10
N TRP A 168 -10.00 22.31 -30.44
CA TRP A 168 -11.38 22.45 -29.96
C TRP A 168 -12.35 22.81 -31.09
N THR A 169 -11.93 23.68 -32.01
CA THR A 169 -12.80 24.31 -33.00
C THR A 169 -12.72 23.66 -34.38
N TYR A 170 -11.53 23.26 -34.81
CA TYR A 170 -11.28 22.83 -36.19
C TYR A 170 -11.42 21.31 -36.34
N SER A 171 -12.16 20.90 -37.38
CA SER A 171 -12.28 19.50 -37.80
C SER A 171 -11.10 19.07 -38.68
N GLU A 172 -10.99 17.76 -38.96
CA GLU A 172 -9.94 17.14 -39.77
C GLU A 172 -9.76 17.81 -41.16
N ASN A 173 -10.85 18.30 -41.77
CA ASN A 173 -10.80 18.98 -43.07
C ASN A 173 -10.11 20.35 -43.02
N LEU A 174 -10.06 21.00 -41.85
CA LEU A 174 -9.50 22.33 -41.67
C LEU A 174 -8.14 22.29 -40.96
N LEU A 175 -7.91 21.30 -40.12
CA LEU A 175 -6.72 21.19 -39.31
C LEU A 175 -6.32 19.72 -39.17
N ASN A 176 -5.10 19.40 -39.62
CA ASN A 176 -4.52 18.07 -39.49
C ASN A 176 -3.43 18.10 -38.40
N LEU A 177 -3.55 17.24 -37.40
CA LEU A 177 -2.52 17.07 -36.36
C LEU A 177 -1.61 15.89 -36.72
N GLU A 178 -0.31 16.12 -36.65
CA GLU A 178 0.71 15.11 -36.89
C GLU A 178 1.69 15.05 -35.71
N LEU A 179 2.28 13.87 -35.49
CA LEU A 179 3.39 13.71 -34.56
C LEU A 179 4.68 14.21 -35.23
N LEU A 180 5.53 14.94 -34.50
CA LEU A 180 6.79 15.46 -35.04
C LEU A 180 7.86 14.37 -35.26
N GLU A 181 7.73 13.20 -34.63
CA GLU A 181 8.71 12.10 -34.71
C GLU A 181 8.72 11.41 -36.09
N ASN A 182 9.89 10.92 -36.50
CA ASN A 182 10.06 10.18 -37.76
C ASN A 182 9.80 8.66 -37.62
N ASN A 183 9.91 8.12 -36.40
CA ASN A 183 9.77 6.69 -36.12
C ASN A 183 8.31 6.37 -35.75
N VAL A 184 7.49 6.26 -36.77
CA VAL A 184 6.05 6.11 -36.62
C VAL A 184 5.58 4.80 -37.25
N ARG A 185 4.75 4.05 -36.53
CA ARG A 185 4.12 2.82 -37.00
C ARG A 185 2.64 3.08 -37.29
N TYR A 186 2.14 2.44 -38.33
CA TYR A 186 0.73 2.50 -38.71
C TYR A 186 0.10 1.16 -38.34
N GLU A 187 -0.95 1.22 -37.51
CA GLU A 187 -1.74 0.06 -37.13
C GLU A 187 -3.21 0.34 -37.42
N GLU A 188 -3.99 -0.71 -37.66
CA GLU A 188 -5.44 -0.62 -37.75
C GLU A 188 -6.04 -1.05 -36.41
N GLU A 189 -6.77 -0.15 -35.76
CA GLU A 189 -7.49 -0.45 -34.53
C GLU A 189 -8.98 -0.53 -34.84
N ILE A 190 -9.64 -1.59 -34.37
CA ILE A 190 -11.09 -1.73 -34.51
C ILE A 190 -11.73 -0.92 -33.40
N ASN A 191 -12.45 0.14 -33.76
CA ASN A 191 -13.19 0.97 -32.81
C ASN A 191 -14.34 0.19 -32.12
N GLU A 192 -14.90 0.78 -31.06
CA GLU A 192 -16.11 0.29 -30.38
C GLU A 192 -17.31 0.09 -31.33
N SER A 193 -17.31 0.77 -32.48
CA SER A 193 -18.30 0.66 -33.57
C SER A 193 -17.99 -0.43 -34.60
N GLY A 194 -16.89 -1.19 -34.45
CA GLY A 194 -16.46 -2.22 -35.39
C GLY A 194 -15.81 -1.69 -36.68
N ILE A 195 -15.51 -0.38 -36.74
CA ILE A 195 -14.85 0.28 -37.89
C ILE A 195 -13.33 0.24 -37.67
N ALA A 196 -12.58 -0.18 -38.68
CA ALA A 196 -11.12 -0.14 -38.67
C ALA A 196 -10.64 1.29 -38.93
N ASP A 197 -10.04 1.92 -37.92
CA ASP A 197 -9.42 3.23 -38.03
C ASP A 197 -7.89 3.08 -38.13
N ASN A 198 -7.29 3.86 -39.03
CA ASN A 198 -5.85 3.92 -39.18
C ASN A 198 -5.24 4.78 -38.07
N ILE A 199 -4.63 4.11 -37.09
CA ILE A 199 -3.94 4.77 -36.00
C ILE A 199 -2.45 4.90 -36.31
N THR A 200 -1.89 5.98 -35.80
CA THR A 200 -0.48 6.31 -35.99
C THR A 200 0.16 6.27 -34.61
N ILE A 201 1.05 5.31 -34.38
CA ILE A 201 1.68 5.03 -33.08
C ILE A 201 3.15 5.42 -33.12
N CYS A 202 3.59 6.11 -32.08
CA CYS A 202 5.00 6.37 -31.84
C CYS A 202 5.37 5.86 -30.45
N ASP A 203 6.23 4.84 -30.38
CA ASP A 203 6.66 4.24 -29.11
C ASP A 203 7.43 5.24 -28.23
N ASP A 204 8.19 6.13 -28.87
CA ASP A 204 8.95 7.23 -28.25
C ASP A 204 8.26 8.58 -28.45
N GLY A 205 6.96 8.65 -28.15
CA GLY A 205 6.15 9.84 -28.42
C GLY A 205 6.40 11.02 -27.49
N ILE A 206 6.98 10.79 -26.30
CA ILE A 206 7.28 11.82 -25.30
C ILE A 206 8.78 11.98 -25.14
N ASP A 207 9.27 13.20 -25.33
CA ASP A 207 10.68 13.50 -25.12
C ASP A 207 11.00 13.59 -23.63
N LEU A 208 12.05 12.88 -23.20
CA LEU A 208 12.55 12.86 -21.82
C LEU A 208 13.95 13.47 -21.69
N SER A 209 14.44 14.21 -22.71
CA SER A 209 15.79 14.80 -22.71
C SER A 209 16.12 15.61 -21.45
N ASP A 210 15.14 16.38 -20.96
CA ASP A 210 15.25 17.26 -19.79
C ASP A 210 14.42 16.75 -18.61
N TYR A 211 14.14 15.45 -18.56
CA TYR A 211 13.30 14.86 -17.52
C TYR A 211 14.02 14.80 -16.18
N TYR A 212 13.41 15.39 -15.16
CA TYR A 212 13.81 15.21 -13.77
C TYR A 212 13.09 13.98 -13.19
N PRO A 213 13.81 12.94 -12.76
CA PRO A 213 13.20 11.69 -12.31
C PRO A 213 12.36 11.88 -11.04
N SER A 214 11.15 11.31 -11.05
CA SER A 214 10.27 11.31 -9.87
C SER A 214 10.81 10.40 -8.77
N VAL A 215 10.59 10.82 -7.51
CA VAL A 215 10.98 10.06 -6.32
C VAL A 215 10.05 8.86 -6.09
N GLU A 216 8.82 8.94 -6.58
CA GLU A 216 7.77 7.94 -6.31
C GLU A 216 7.45 7.06 -7.53
N TRP A 217 7.57 7.60 -8.74
CA TRP A 217 7.15 6.92 -9.96
C TRP A 217 8.32 6.68 -10.90
N ASP A 218 8.35 5.49 -11.50
CA ASP A 218 9.22 5.14 -12.61
C ASP A 218 8.41 5.11 -13.92
N ILE A 219 9.00 5.58 -15.03
CA ILE A 219 8.34 5.55 -16.34
C ILE A 219 8.70 4.23 -17.05
N MET A 220 7.68 3.43 -17.35
CA MET A 220 7.80 2.13 -18.02
C MET A 220 7.61 2.24 -19.54
N SER A 221 6.70 3.11 -20.00
CA SER A 221 6.48 3.37 -21.42
C SER A 221 5.92 4.77 -21.66
N ARG A 222 6.06 5.27 -22.89
CA ARG A 222 5.82 6.68 -23.28
C ARG A 222 5.21 6.84 -24.68
N VAL A 223 4.22 6.01 -24.98
CA VAL A 223 3.67 5.84 -26.33
C VAL A 223 2.74 7.01 -26.69
N ALA A 224 2.86 7.58 -27.89
CA ALA A 224 1.87 8.49 -28.45
C ALA A 224 1.02 7.80 -29.52
N ARG A 225 -0.28 8.08 -29.55
CA ARG A 225 -1.22 7.60 -30.57
C ARG A 225 -2.02 8.75 -31.15
N ARG A 226 -2.00 8.90 -32.47
CA ARG A 226 -2.91 9.80 -33.20
C ARG A 226 -4.12 9.01 -33.68
N ARG A 227 -5.31 9.54 -33.45
CA ARG A 227 -6.61 8.98 -33.84
C ARG A 227 -7.44 10.03 -34.56
N SER A 228 -8.28 9.61 -35.51
CA SER A 228 -9.35 10.45 -36.06
C SER A 228 -10.67 9.90 -35.53
N LYS A 229 -11.42 10.71 -34.78
CA LYS A 229 -12.68 10.28 -34.17
C LYS A 229 -13.82 11.15 -34.64
N ASN A 230 -14.89 10.51 -35.09
CA ASN A 230 -16.18 11.17 -35.28
C ASN A 230 -16.93 11.20 -33.94
N TYR A 231 -17.58 12.32 -33.61
CA TYR A 231 -18.40 12.48 -32.41
C TYR A 231 -19.89 12.51 -32.80
N PRO A 232 -20.61 11.36 -32.77
CA PRO A 232 -21.97 11.28 -33.29
C PRO A 232 -22.97 12.14 -32.52
N SER A 233 -22.68 12.42 -31.25
CA SER A 233 -23.57 13.17 -30.34
C SER A 233 -23.65 14.66 -30.64
N CYS A 234 -22.57 15.29 -31.11
CA CYS A 234 -22.52 16.73 -31.35
C CYS A 234 -22.22 17.09 -32.82
N CYS A 235 -21.35 16.35 -33.49
CA CYS A 235 -20.84 16.70 -34.81
C CYS A 235 -20.71 15.46 -35.71
N PRO A 236 -21.82 14.86 -36.16
CA PRO A 236 -21.79 13.59 -36.91
C PRO A 236 -21.19 13.69 -38.31
N GLN A 237 -21.09 14.90 -38.87
CA GLN A 237 -20.66 15.16 -40.25
C GLN A 237 -19.14 15.35 -40.39
N SER A 238 -18.42 15.52 -39.29
CA SER A 238 -17.00 15.88 -39.32
C SER A 238 -16.21 15.13 -38.26
N ALA A 239 -15.12 14.49 -38.68
CA ALA A 239 -14.17 13.89 -37.77
C ALA A 239 -13.22 14.94 -37.18
N TYR A 240 -12.71 14.64 -35.98
CA TYR A 240 -11.74 15.45 -35.25
C TYR A 240 -10.53 14.58 -34.95
N ILE A 241 -9.34 15.16 -35.12
CA ILE A 241 -8.09 14.46 -34.84
C ILE A 241 -7.65 14.79 -33.41
N ASP A 242 -7.27 13.76 -32.68
CA ASP A 242 -6.65 13.87 -31.36
C ASP A 242 -5.35 13.06 -31.29
N ILE A 243 -4.42 13.56 -30.47
CA ILE A 243 -3.16 12.89 -30.14
C ILE A 243 -3.18 12.59 -28.64
N MET A 244 -3.15 11.30 -28.31
CA MET A 244 -3.06 10.80 -26.96
C MET A 244 -1.62 10.42 -26.63
N TYR A 245 -1.05 11.00 -25.58
CA TYR A 245 0.23 10.59 -25.01
C TYR A 245 -0.03 9.72 -23.80
N TYR A 246 0.33 8.44 -23.87
CA TYR A 246 0.23 7.46 -22.80
C TYR A 246 1.54 7.40 -22.01
N LEU A 247 1.40 7.42 -20.68
CA LEU A 247 2.47 7.20 -19.72
C LEU A 247 2.09 5.99 -18.87
N GLU A 248 2.87 4.92 -18.99
CA GLU A 248 2.80 3.80 -18.05
C GLU A 248 3.80 4.06 -16.92
N LEU A 249 3.26 4.18 -15.71
CA LEU A 249 3.98 4.52 -14.50
C LEU A 249 3.99 3.33 -13.55
N ARG A 250 5.13 3.06 -12.92
CA ARG A 250 5.27 2.03 -11.88
C ARG A 250 5.67 2.69 -10.57
N ARG A 251 4.99 2.35 -9.47
CA ARG A 251 5.29 2.92 -8.15
C ARG A 251 6.56 2.33 -7.56
N LYS A 252 7.33 3.14 -6.84
CA LYS A 252 8.43 2.71 -5.95
C LYS A 252 7.86 2.32 -4.58
N PRO A 253 7.78 1.02 -4.25
CA PRO A 253 7.00 0.55 -3.10
C PRO A 253 7.70 0.71 -1.73
N LEU A 254 8.96 1.16 -1.69
CA LEU A 254 9.81 1.07 -0.50
C LEU A 254 9.25 1.85 0.70
N PHE A 255 8.75 3.06 0.47
CA PHE A 255 8.15 3.90 1.51
C PHE A 255 6.96 3.21 2.18
N TYR A 256 6.02 2.70 1.38
CA TYR A 256 4.83 2.00 1.86
C TYR A 256 5.15 0.63 2.46
N THR A 257 6.17 -0.07 1.95
CA THR A 257 6.60 -1.36 2.49
C THR A 257 7.15 -1.21 3.91
N VAL A 258 8.00 -0.20 4.14
CA VAL A 258 8.59 0.04 5.48
C VAL A 258 7.56 0.62 6.44
N ASN A 259 6.73 1.57 6.00
CA ASN A 259 5.84 2.30 6.91
C ASN A 259 4.45 1.65 7.11
N LEU A 260 3.98 0.83 6.18
CA LEU A 260 2.69 0.14 6.29
C LEU A 260 2.87 -1.37 6.47
N VAL A 261 3.62 -2.04 5.59
CA VAL A 261 3.69 -3.51 5.60
C VAL A 261 4.41 -4.02 6.85
N PHE A 262 5.59 -3.46 7.17
CA PHE A 262 6.40 -3.93 8.30
C PHE A 262 5.68 -3.79 9.67
N PRO A 263 5.06 -2.64 10.02
CA PRO A 263 4.26 -2.53 11.25
C PRO A 263 3.08 -3.50 11.28
N CYS A 264 2.37 -3.70 10.16
CA CYS A 264 1.23 -4.61 10.11
C CYS A 264 1.64 -6.09 10.32
N VAL A 265 2.76 -6.51 9.73
CA VAL A 265 3.35 -7.83 10.00
C VAL A 265 3.78 -7.93 11.47
N GLY A 266 4.38 -6.88 12.04
CA GLY A 266 4.72 -6.83 13.47
C GLY A 266 3.50 -7.03 14.39
N ILE A 267 2.39 -6.34 14.10
CA ILE A 267 1.13 -6.48 14.85
C ILE A 267 0.58 -7.91 14.71
N SER A 268 0.66 -8.51 13.52
CA SER A 268 0.23 -9.90 13.32
C SER A 268 1.05 -10.92 14.11
N PHE A 269 2.32 -10.61 14.42
CA PHE A 269 3.15 -11.45 15.29
C PHE A 269 2.79 -11.27 16.77
N LEU A 270 2.47 -10.04 17.20
CA LEU A 270 2.04 -9.76 18.57
C LEU A 270 0.75 -10.50 18.94
N THR A 271 -0.15 -10.75 17.99
CA THR A 271 -1.40 -11.52 18.25
C THR A 271 -1.11 -12.99 18.58
N ILE A 272 -0.05 -13.57 17.99
CA ILE A 272 0.39 -14.93 18.32
C ILE A 272 0.99 -14.95 19.73
N LEU A 273 1.75 -13.91 20.10
CA LEU A 273 2.37 -13.77 21.42
C LEU A 273 1.33 -13.71 22.56
N VAL A 274 0.13 -13.20 22.30
CA VAL A 274 -0.98 -13.18 23.28
C VAL A 274 -1.33 -14.57 23.80
N PHE A 275 -1.31 -15.60 22.95
CA PHE A 275 -1.60 -16.99 23.35
C PHE A 275 -0.44 -17.66 24.08
N TYR A 276 0.75 -17.07 24.01
CA TYR A 276 1.90 -17.54 24.78
C TYR A 276 1.93 -16.98 26.20
N LEU A 277 1.30 -15.82 26.44
CA LEU A 277 1.26 -15.18 27.75
C LEU A 277 0.34 -15.95 28.72
N PRO A 278 0.83 -16.30 29.93
CA PRO A 278 0.02 -17.00 30.91
C PRO A 278 -1.12 -16.11 31.43
N SER A 279 -2.27 -16.74 31.64
CA SER A 279 -3.49 -16.07 32.12
C SER A 279 -3.39 -15.54 33.56
N ASP A 280 -2.43 -16.01 34.35
CA ASP A 280 -2.16 -15.53 35.72
C ASP A 280 -1.61 -14.10 35.76
N SER A 281 -1.03 -13.59 34.67
CA SER A 281 -0.40 -12.26 34.63
C SER A 281 -1.39 -11.09 34.61
N GLY A 282 -2.68 -11.32 34.35
CA GLY A 282 -3.70 -10.27 34.28
C GLY A 282 -3.62 -9.35 33.05
N GLU A 283 -2.43 -9.13 32.47
CA GLU A 283 -2.19 -8.22 31.34
C GLU A 283 -2.61 -8.75 29.96
N LYS A 284 -3.06 -10.01 29.89
CA LYS A 284 -3.43 -10.67 28.63
C LYS A 284 -4.56 -9.94 27.89
N VAL A 285 -5.55 -9.43 28.62
CA VAL A 285 -6.69 -8.70 28.04
C VAL A 285 -6.28 -7.30 27.59
N THR A 286 -5.44 -6.61 28.39
CA THR A 286 -4.90 -5.29 28.03
C THR A 286 -4.15 -5.36 26.69
N LEU A 287 -3.25 -6.34 26.54
CA LEU A 287 -2.49 -6.55 25.30
C LEU A 287 -3.41 -6.80 24.10
N CYS A 288 -4.46 -7.63 24.25
CA CYS A 288 -5.45 -7.89 23.21
C CYS A 288 -6.15 -6.61 22.73
N ILE A 289 -6.60 -5.77 23.67
CA ILE A 289 -7.33 -4.53 23.37
C ILE A 289 -6.39 -3.54 22.68
N SER A 290 -5.17 -3.37 23.18
CA SER A 290 -4.17 -2.47 22.55
C SER A 290 -3.85 -2.87 21.11
N ILE A 291 -3.73 -4.17 20.83
CA ILE A 291 -3.50 -4.69 19.48
C ILE A 291 -4.71 -4.37 18.56
N LEU A 292 -5.93 -4.56 19.04
CA LEU A 292 -7.14 -4.26 18.28
C LEU A 292 -7.22 -2.77 17.93
N VAL A 293 -6.97 -1.88 18.90
CA VAL A 293 -6.97 -0.42 18.69
C VAL A 293 -5.89 -0.01 17.71
N ALA A 294 -4.65 -0.50 17.87
CA ALA A 294 -3.56 -0.20 16.96
C ALA A 294 -3.91 -0.59 15.52
N LEU A 295 -4.48 -1.78 15.32
CA LEU A 295 -4.89 -2.25 14.00
C LEU A 295 -5.99 -1.39 13.37
N THR A 296 -6.98 -0.95 14.17
CA THR A 296 -8.02 -0.03 13.67
C THR A 296 -7.45 1.31 13.23
N ILE A 297 -6.43 1.85 13.93
CA ILE A 297 -5.76 3.08 13.53
C ILE A 297 -5.01 2.89 12.20
N PHE A 298 -4.28 1.78 12.03
CA PHE A 298 -3.61 1.46 10.77
C PHE A 298 -4.61 1.28 9.61
N PHE A 299 -5.78 0.69 9.87
CA PHE A 299 -6.83 0.57 8.88
C PHE A 299 -7.41 1.94 8.48
N LEU A 300 -7.66 2.83 9.45
CA LEU A 300 -8.12 4.20 9.16
C LEU A 300 -7.10 4.96 8.31
N LEU A 301 -5.81 4.87 8.66
CA LEU A 301 -4.73 5.46 7.88
C LEU A 301 -4.73 4.94 6.44
N LEU A 302 -4.94 3.62 6.25
CA LEU A 302 -5.06 3.04 4.90
C LEU A 302 -6.23 3.64 4.11
N THR A 303 -7.39 3.83 4.75
CA THR A 303 -8.58 4.39 4.08
C THR A 303 -8.44 5.87 3.73
N GLU A 304 -7.54 6.60 4.39
CA GLU A 304 -7.25 8.00 4.06
C GLU A 304 -6.32 8.14 2.85
N ILE A 305 -5.41 7.18 2.62
CA ILE A 305 -4.42 7.26 1.52
C ILE A 305 -4.91 6.67 0.19
N ILE A 306 -5.95 5.82 0.20
CA ILE A 306 -6.46 5.15 -1.01
C ILE A 306 -7.83 5.74 -1.40
N PRO A 307 -8.10 5.97 -2.70
CA PRO A 307 -9.42 6.42 -3.15
C PRO A 307 -10.54 5.46 -2.73
N ALA A 308 -11.68 6.02 -2.32
CA ALA A 308 -12.88 5.26 -2.03
C ALA A 308 -13.53 4.70 -3.31
N THR A 309 -12.95 3.64 -3.87
CA THR A 309 -13.49 2.93 -5.04
C THR A 309 -14.13 1.60 -4.63
N SER A 310 -15.29 1.29 -5.21
CA SER A 310 -16.01 0.02 -4.98
C SER A 310 -15.66 -1.08 -5.98
N ILE A 311 -14.80 -0.77 -6.97
CA ILE A 311 -14.48 -1.68 -8.08
C ILE A 311 -13.66 -2.87 -7.56
N THR A 312 -12.62 -2.60 -6.76
CA THR A 312 -11.74 -3.65 -6.21
C THR A 312 -11.10 -3.23 -4.90
N LEU A 313 -10.99 -4.16 -3.95
CA LEU A 313 -10.20 -3.95 -2.73
C LEU A 313 -8.69 -4.09 -3.01
N PRO A 314 -7.85 -3.13 -2.54
CA PRO A 314 -6.39 -3.22 -2.62
C PRO A 314 -5.83 -4.46 -1.94
N LEU A 315 -4.67 -4.94 -2.40
CA LEU A 315 -3.99 -6.10 -1.81
C LEU A 315 -3.68 -5.89 -0.32
N ILE A 316 -3.10 -4.74 0.04
CA ILE A 316 -2.82 -4.39 1.44
C ILE A 316 -4.12 -4.25 2.26
N GLY A 317 -5.21 -3.78 1.64
CA GLY A 317 -6.52 -3.69 2.29
C GLY A 317 -7.11 -5.06 2.59
N LYS A 318 -6.97 -6.02 1.66
CA LYS A 318 -7.33 -7.42 1.89
C LYS A 318 -6.51 -8.03 3.03
N TYR A 319 -5.21 -7.75 3.08
CA TYR A 319 -4.33 -8.19 4.17
C TYR A 319 -4.76 -7.61 5.52
N LEU A 320 -4.96 -6.29 5.61
CA LEU A 320 -5.40 -5.64 6.83
C LEU A 320 -6.77 -6.16 7.30
N LEU A 321 -7.73 -6.31 6.38
CA LEU A 321 -9.04 -6.87 6.71
C LEU A 321 -8.95 -8.32 7.21
N PHE A 322 -8.12 -9.15 6.56
CA PHE A 322 -7.83 -10.51 7.03
C PHE A 322 -7.24 -10.50 8.44
N THR A 323 -6.22 -9.67 8.69
CA THR A 323 -5.61 -9.56 10.02
C THR A 323 -6.61 -9.04 11.05
N MET A 324 -7.52 -8.14 10.69
CA MET A 324 -8.55 -7.61 11.59
C MET A 324 -9.57 -8.67 11.99
N VAL A 325 -10.02 -9.50 11.05
CA VAL A 325 -10.88 -10.64 11.36
C VAL A 325 -10.15 -11.65 12.27
N MET A 326 -8.87 -11.92 11.99
CA MET A 326 -8.05 -12.82 12.82
C MET A 326 -7.83 -12.27 14.24
N VAL A 327 -7.52 -10.98 14.38
CA VAL A 327 -7.32 -10.32 15.67
C VAL A 327 -8.63 -10.33 16.46
N THR A 328 -9.75 -9.94 15.85
CA THR A 328 -11.06 -9.96 16.55
C THR A 328 -11.44 -11.35 17.02
N LEU A 329 -11.25 -12.39 16.20
CA LEU A 329 -11.46 -13.78 16.61
C LEU A 329 -10.52 -14.17 17.76
N SER A 330 -9.26 -13.74 17.71
CA SER A 330 -8.27 -14.01 18.77
C SER A 330 -8.70 -13.39 20.12
N VAL A 331 -9.24 -12.16 20.12
CA VAL A 331 -9.74 -11.50 21.33
C VAL A 331 -10.94 -12.25 21.92
N VAL A 332 -11.85 -12.73 21.09
CA VAL A 332 -12.99 -13.54 21.56
C VAL A 332 -12.50 -14.84 22.21
N VAL A 333 -11.55 -15.53 21.56
CA VAL A 333 -10.96 -16.76 22.07
C VAL A 333 -10.20 -16.52 23.39
N THR A 334 -9.45 -15.42 23.52
CA THR A 334 -8.71 -15.14 24.76
C THR A 334 -9.65 -14.83 25.92
N VAL A 335 -10.78 -14.15 25.69
CA VAL A 335 -11.83 -13.95 26.69
C VAL A 335 -12.44 -15.29 27.12
N ILE A 336 -12.68 -16.21 26.18
CA ILE A 336 -13.18 -17.57 26.49
C ILE A 336 -12.13 -18.36 27.29
N SER A 337 -10.86 -18.30 26.90
CA SER A 337 -9.75 -18.94 27.62
C SER A 337 -9.62 -18.41 29.05
N LEU A 338 -9.72 -17.10 29.23
CA LEU A 338 -9.73 -16.45 30.54
C LEU A 338 -10.93 -16.87 31.38
N ASN A 339 -12.13 -16.96 30.77
CA ASN A 339 -13.32 -17.46 31.45
C ASN A 339 -13.14 -18.90 31.93
N LEU A 340 -12.49 -19.76 31.14
CA LEU A 340 -12.20 -21.14 31.52
C LEU A 340 -11.13 -21.24 32.63
N HIS A 341 -10.13 -20.35 32.60
CA HIS A 341 -9.05 -20.31 33.60
C HIS A 341 -9.56 -19.96 35.00
N PHE A 342 -10.50 -19.02 35.12
CA PHE A 342 -11.06 -18.58 36.41
C PHE A 342 -12.31 -19.39 36.85
N ARG A 343 -12.59 -20.55 36.24
CA ARG A 343 -13.66 -21.43 36.70
C ARG A 343 -13.24 -22.18 37.96
N THR A 344 -14.11 -22.15 38.96
CA THR A 344 -13.97 -22.87 40.22
C THR A 344 -14.94 -24.05 40.32
N PRO A 345 -14.65 -25.10 41.11
CA PRO A 345 -15.53 -26.25 41.31
C PRO A 345 -16.87 -25.91 41.96
N THR A 346 -16.95 -24.78 42.67
CA THR A 346 -18.18 -24.28 43.29
C THR A 346 -19.17 -23.69 42.30
N THR A 347 -18.68 -23.14 41.17
CA THR A 347 -19.52 -22.50 40.15
C THR A 347 -19.83 -23.44 38.99
N HIS A 348 -18.88 -24.26 38.56
CA HIS A 348 -19.01 -25.10 37.37
C HIS A 348 -18.53 -26.53 37.60
N LEU A 349 -19.39 -27.50 37.27
CA LEU A 349 -19.04 -28.92 37.25
C LEU A 349 -18.37 -29.26 35.91
N MET A 350 -17.17 -29.84 35.95
CA MET A 350 -16.44 -30.21 34.74
C MET A 350 -17.09 -31.44 34.05
N PRO A 351 -17.64 -31.28 32.83
CA PRO A 351 -18.27 -32.39 32.11
C PRO A 351 -17.27 -33.49 31.76
N LYS A 352 -17.75 -34.74 31.69
CA LYS A 352 -16.90 -35.91 31.37
C LYS A 352 -16.26 -35.81 29.97
N TRP A 353 -16.95 -35.18 29.02
CA TRP A 353 -16.42 -34.97 27.67
C TRP A 353 -15.24 -33.99 27.65
N VAL A 354 -15.27 -32.91 28.45
CA VAL A 354 -14.16 -31.95 28.58
C VAL A 354 -12.90 -32.66 29.09
N LYS A 355 -13.06 -33.55 30.07
CA LYS A 355 -11.94 -34.37 30.58
C LYS A 355 -11.36 -35.32 29.52
N LEU A 356 -12.19 -35.88 28.65
CA LEU A 356 -11.72 -36.76 27.58
C LEU A 356 -10.99 -35.98 26.49
N VAL A 357 -11.56 -34.86 26.04
CA VAL A 357 -11.01 -34.04 24.96
C VAL A 357 -9.77 -33.30 25.44
N PHE A 358 -9.89 -32.42 26.43
CA PHE A 358 -8.83 -31.48 26.82
C PHE A 358 -7.77 -32.07 27.77
N LEU A 359 -8.07 -33.11 28.56
CA LEU A 359 -7.07 -33.71 29.47
C LEU A 359 -6.39 -34.98 28.90
N LYS A 360 -7.00 -35.67 27.92
CA LYS A 360 -6.45 -36.95 27.39
C LYS A 360 -6.12 -36.93 25.91
N TRP A 361 -6.98 -36.37 25.06
CA TRP A 361 -6.80 -36.42 23.62
C TRP A 361 -5.94 -35.27 23.09
N LEU A 362 -6.32 -34.03 23.39
CA LEU A 362 -5.66 -32.81 22.90
C LEU A 362 -4.20 -32.65 23.34
N PRO A 363 -3.83 -32.93 24.61
CA PRO A 363 -2.43 -32.84 25.05
C PRO A 363 -1.51 -33.85 24.34
N LYS A 364 -2.03 -35.02 23.93
CA LYS A 364 -1.26 -36.01 23.16
C LYS A 364 -0.97 -35.51 21.74
N VAL A 365 -1.93 -34.82 21.13
CA VAL A 365 -1.76 -34.19 19.81
C VAL A 365 -0.78 -33.01 19.89
N LEU A 366 -0.86 -32.21 20.96
CA LEU A 366 -0.01 -31.05 21.21
C LEU A 366 1.35 -31.38 21.86
N PHE A 367 1.69 -32.65 22.04
CA PHE A 367 2.90 -33.12 22.73
C PHE A 367 3.13 -32.50 24.12
N MET A 368 2.07 -32.19 24.86
CA MET A 368 2.17 -31.69 26.24
C MET A 368 2.17 -32.84 27.23
N ARG A 369 3.17 -32.85 28.12
CA ARG A 369 3.26 -33.79 29.24
C ARG A 369 2.55 -33.18 30.43
N ARG A 370 1.49 -33.83 30.92
CA ARG A 370 0.84 -33.45 32.17
C ARG A 370 1.83 -33.68 33.32
N PRO A 371 1.98 -32.73 34.27
CA PRO A 371 2.62 -33.01 35.54
C PRO A 371 1.90 -34.22 36.17
N LEU A 372 2.64 -35.32 36.38
CA LEU A 372 2.05 -36.55 36.89
C LEU A 372 1.67 -36.34 38.36
N ASP A 373 0.43 -36.72 38.70
CA ASP A 373 -0.10 -36.80 40.05
C ASP A 373 0.55 -38.02 40.74
N ASP A 374 1.77 -37.84 41.27
CA ASP A 374 2.56 -38.88 41.95
C ASP A 374 1.91 -39.38 43.28
N GLY A 375 0.77 -38.83 43.68
CA GLY A 375 0.10 -39.20 44.94
C GLY A 375 -0.75 -40.48 44.89
N ASP A 376 -1.43 -40.77 43.77
CA ASP A 376 -2.53 -41.75 43.74
C ASP A 376 -2.09 -43.19 43.40
N GLU A 377 -0.93 -43.37 42.75
CA GLU A 377 -0.36 -44.70 42.44
C GLU A 377 0.13 -45.42 43.70
N SER A 378 0.63 -44.67 44.70
CA SER A 378 1.17 -45.24 45.93
C SER A 378 0.07 -45.84 46.83
N PHE A 379 -1.13 -45.23 46.85
CA PHE A 379 -2.24 -45.67 47.69
C PHE A 379 -3.04 -46.84 47.07
N ARG A 380 -3.17 -46.89 45.74
CA ARG A 380 -3.86 -47.99 45.05
C ARG A 380 -3.12 -49.33 45.11
N ARG A 381 -1.78 -49.33 45.12
CA ARG A 381 -1.01 -50.58 45.29
C ARG A 381 -1.16 -51.19 46.68
N VAL A 382 -1.43 -50.38 47.71
CA VAL A 382 -1.64 -50.87 49.08
C VAL A 382 -3.05 -51.44 49.28
N SER A 383 -4.07 -50.86 48.63
CA SER A 383 -5.46 -51.31 48.77
C SER A 383 -5.80 -52.61 48.02
N SER A 384 -4.96 -53.03 47.07
CA SER A 384 -5.23 -54.26 46.30
C SER A 384 -4.90 -55.57 47.03
N ARG A 385 -4.34 -55.53 48.24
CA ARG A 385 -4.31 -56.68 49.17
C ARG A 385 -5.58 -56.69 50.04
N LYS A 386 -6.72 -57.06 49.47
CA LYS A 386 -7.90 -57.45 50.24
C LYS A 386 -7.76 -58.90 50.69
N THR A 387 -7.36 -59.12 51.94
CA THR A 387 -7.72 -60.33 52.69
C THR A 387 -9.17 -60.24 53.11
N MET A 388 -9.94 -61.29 52.80
CA MET A 388 -11.22 -61.59 53.45
C MET A 388 -10.99 -61.73 54.95
N ASP A 389 -11.45 -60.79 55.76
CA ASP A 389 -12.36 -61.11 56.87
C ASP A 389 -12.98 -59.83 57.44
N GLY A 390 -14.24 -59.91 57.82
CA GLY A 390 -15.05 -58.78 58.27
C GLY A 390 -14.67 -58.32 59.68
N LYS A 391 -13.72 -57.39 59.80
CA LYS A 391 -13.60 -56.49 60.96
C LYS A 391 -13.16 -55.10 60.50
N ILE A 392 -13.84 -54.08 61.01
CA ILE A 392 -13.55 -52.65 60.77
C ILE A 392 -12.16 -52.36 61.35
N PRO A 393 -11.14 -51.99 60.55
CA PRO A 393 -9.86 -51.60 61.11
C PRO A 393 -9.91 -50.12 61.48
N LEU A 394 -9.79 -49.83 62.79
CA LEU A 394 -9.37 -48.52 63.26
C LEU A 394 -7.91 -48.34 62.82
N ASN A 395 -7.66 -47.54 61.78
CA ASN A 395 -6.30 -47.24 61.35
C ASN A 395 -5.66 -46.27 62.35
N LEU A 396 -4.88 -46.82 63.28
CA LEU A 396 -3.96 -46.08 64.13
C LEU A 396 -2.80 -45.60 63.26
N HIS A 397 -2.58 -44.29 63.21
CA HIS A 397 -1.49 -43.68 62.45
C HIS A 397 -0.13 -44.10 63.06
N GLU A 398 0.58 -44.98 62.37
CA GLU A 398 1.86 -45.54 62.80
C GLU A 398 2.99 -44.51 62.59
N HIS A 399 3.32 -43.74 63.63
CA HIS A 399 4.60 -43.03 63.69
C HIS A 399 5.72 -44.06 63.90
N ARG A 400 6.66 -44.15 62.95
CA ARG A 400 7.89 -44.95 63.05
C ARG A 400 8.71 -44.53 64.26
N VAL A 401 8.56 -45.23 65.38
CA VAL A 401 9.57 -45.31 66.44
C VAL A 401 9.75 -46.77 66.81
N SER A 402 10.97 -47.27 66.54
CA SER A 402 11.63 -48.46 67.07
C SER A 402 10.85 -49.79 67.15
N ARG A 403 11.25 -50.71 66.28
CA ARG A 403 10.70 -52.05 66.05
C ARG A 403 11.00 -53.07 67.18
N ASP A 404 11.59 -52.64 68.30
CA ASP A 404 11.96 -53.53 69.41
C ASP A 404 11.04 -53.47 70.64
N VAL A 405 10.01 -52.60 70.65
CA VAL A 405 9.04 -52.54 71.77
C VAL A 405 7.82 -53.46 71.55
N GLY A 406 7.57 -53.88 70.30
CA GLY A 406 6.37 -54.62 69.90
C GLY A 406 6.23 -56.06 70.42
N ARG A 407 7.30 -56.66 70.98
CA ARG A 407 7.22 -57.99 71.60
C ARG A 407 6.95 -57.98 73.10
N SER A 408 7.08 -56.83 73.77
CA SER A 408 6.80 -56.70 75.22
C SER A 408 5.34 -56.34 75.53
N LEU A 409 4.61 -55.75 74.58
CA LEU A 409 3.24 -55.27 74.80
C LEU A 409 2.11 -56.27 74.51
N ALA A 410 2.42 -57.47 74.01
CA ALA A 410 1.39 -58.47 73.69
C ALA A 410 0.77 -59.14 74.93
N ASN A 411 1.37 -58.97 76.11
CA ASN A 411 0.93 -59.58 77.37
C ASN A 411 0.56 -58.55 78.46
N ALA A 412 0.42 -57.27 78.14
CA ALA A 412 -0.07 -56.29 79.10
C ALA A 412 -1.60 -56.24 79.04
N ALA A 413 -2.28 -56.61 80.14
CA ALA A 413 -3.70 -56.37 80.31
C ALA A 413 -3.97 -54.88 80.10
N ILE A 414 -4.74 -54.53 79.08
CA ILE A 414 -5.13 -53.15 78.79
C ILE A 414 -5.92 -52.66 80.00
N ASP A 415 -5.33 -51.71 80.74
CA ASP A 415 -5.88 -51.17 81.96
C ASP A 415 -7.24 -50.50 81.67
N ASP A 416 -8.30 -50.90 82.38
CA ASP A 416 -9.70 -50.46 82.17
C ASP A 416 -9.85 -48.92 82.30
N ARG A 417 -8.88 -48.26 82.94
CA ARG A 417 -8.75 -46.79 83.02
C ARG A 417 -8.37 -46.14 81.69
N ILE A 418 -7.54 -46.78 80.87
CA ILE A 418 -7.14 -46.28 79.54
C ILE A 418 -8.32 -46.38 78.58
N GLN A 419 -9.12 -47.45 78.70
CA GLN A 419 -10.34 -47.64 77.89
C GLN A 419 -11.43 -46.63 78.27
N LYS A 420 -11.61 -46.30 79.56
CA LYS A 420 -12.50 -45.21 80.01
C LYS A 420 -12.04 -43.81 79.59
N LEU A 421 -10.73 -43.55 79.53
CA LEU A 421 -10.15 -42.29 79.03
C LEU A 421 -10.43 -42.09 77.54
N TYR A 422 -10.41 -43.17 76.74
CA TYR A 422 -10.74 -43.13 75.31
C TYR A 422 -12.23 -42.85 75.04
N TYR A 423 -13.11 -43.19 75.99
CA TYR A 423 -14.55 -42.91 75.98
C TYR A 423 -14.96 -41.60 76.70
N SER A 424 -13.99 -40.80 77.15
CA SER A 424 -14.27 -39.47 77.70
C SER A 424 -14.91 -38.58 76.63
N PRO A 425 -15.99 -37.84 76.94
CA PRO A 425 -16.67 -36.98 75.97
C PRO A 425 -15.75 -35.92 75.35
N GLN A 426 -14.66 -35.53 76.04
CA GLN A 426 -13.66 -34.60 75.51
C GLN A 426 -12.75 -35.24 74.44
N VAL A 427 -12.40 -36.52 74.60
CA VAL A 427 -11.53 -37.25 73.66
C VAL A 427 -12.30 -37.63 72.40
N VAL A 428 -13.56 -38.07 72.55
CA VAL A 428 -14.46 -38.34 71.42
C VAL A 428 -14.70 -37.08 70.59
N LYS A 429 -14.96 -35.93 71.24
CA LYS A 429 -15.14 -34.64 70.56
C LYS A 429 -13.86 -34.16 69.86
N ALA A 430 -12.68 -34.43 70.42
CA ALA A 430 -11.41 -34.15 69.76
C ALA A 430 -11.19 -35.04 68.52
N PHE A 431 -11.55 -36.33 68.60
CA PHE A 431 -11.53 -37.25 67.46
C PHE A 431 -12.49 -36.81 66.34
N GLU A 432 -13.72 -36.40 66.69
CA GLU A 432 -14.68 -35.84 65.72
C GLU A 432 -14.13 -34.58 65.03
N ASN A 433 -13.51 -33.67 65.78
CA ASN A 433 -12.87 -32.49 65.21
C ASN A 433 -11.71 -32.84 64.27
N ILE A 434 -10.88 -33.83 64.62
CA ILE A 434 -9.79 -34.30 63.76
C ILE A 434 -10.33 -34.96 62.49
N CYS A 435 -11.36 -35.79 62.61
CA CYS A 435 -12.04 -36.39 61.46
C CYS A 435 -12.64 -35.31 60.54
N PHE A 436 -13.28 -34.29 61.11
CA PHE A 436 -13.81 -33.16 60.36
C PHE A 436 -12.70 -32.35 59.67
N ILE A 437 -11.59 -32.05 60.36
CA ILE A 437 -10.43 -31.37 59.76
C ILE A 437 -9.84 -32.20 58.63
N ALA A 438 -9.69 -33.52 58.81
CA ALA A 438 -9.20 -34.42 57.78
C ALA A 438 -10.13 -34.47 56.57
N GLU A 439 -11.44 -34.48 56.78
CA GLU A 439 -12.43 -34.44 55.70
C GLU A 439 -12.44 -33.09 54.97
N LEU A 440 -12.27 -31.98 55.71
CA LEU A 440 -12.18 -30.63 55.15
C LEU A 440 -10.89 -30.44 54.34
N LEU A 441 -9.75 -30.93 54.85
CA LEU A 441 -8.48 -30.97 54.11
C LEU A 441 -8.61 -31.83 52.84
N LYS A 442 -9.21 -33.02 52.94
CA LYS A 442 -9.43 -33.90 51.78
C LYS A 442 -10.39 -33.31 50.75
N LYS A 443 -11.40 -32.56 51.19
CA LYS A 443 -12.31 -31.82 50.31
C LYS A 443 -11.57 -30.67 49.62
N LYS A 444 -10.79 -29.90 50.39
CA LYS A 444 -9.94 -28.82 49.88
C LYS A 444 -8.95 -29.33 48.83
N ASP A 445 -8.23 -30.42 49.10
CA ASP A 445 -7.30 -31.03 48.14
C ASP A 445 -8.01 -31.47 46.85
N ARG A 446 -9.25 -31.96 46.95
CA ARG A 446 -10.05 -32.34 45.77
C ARG A 446 -10.48 -31.12 44.95
N ASP A 447 -10.91 -30.06 45.63
CA ASP A 447 -11.32 -28.82 44.98
C ASP A 447 -10.11 -28.15 44.32
N ASP A 448 -8.96 -28.09 45.01
CA ASP A 448 -7.69 -27.58 44.48
C ASP A 448 -7.24 -28.38 43.24
N LYS A 449 -7.38 -29.72 43.24
CA LYS A 449 -7.12 -30.55 42.03
C LYS A 449 -8.04 -30.23 40.85
N ILE A 450 -9.31 -29.90 41.09
CA ILE A 450 -10.25 -29.54 40.02
C ILE A 450 -9.91 -28.15 39.47
N ASP A 451 -9.48 -27.22 40.31
CA ASP A 451 -8.99 -25.90 39.90
C ASP A 451 -7.75 -26.04 39.01
N GLU A 452 -6.78 -26.87 39.40
CA GLU A 452 -5.60 -27.16 38.56
C GLU A 452 -5.99 -27.78 37.21
N ASP A 453 -6.99 -28.66 37.17
CA ASP A 453 -7.50 -29.23 35.92
C ASP A 453 -8.11 -28.16 35.01
N TRP A 454 -8.89 -27.20 35.54
CA TRP A 454 -9.44 -26.10 34.75
C TRP A 454 -8.35 -25.17 34.19
N LYS A 455 -7.35 -24.84 35.01
CA LYS A 455 -6.18 -24.06 34.55
C LYS A 455 -5.42 -24.78 33.45
N TYR A 456 -5.24 -26.11 33.59
CA TYR A 456 -4.60 -26.92 32.56
C TYR A 456 -5.44 -26.97 31.27
N VAL A 457 -6.77 -27.08 31.37
CA VAL A 457 -7.67 -27.00 30.20
C VAL A 457 -7.53 -25.67 29.47
N ALA A 458 -7.49 -24.55 30.19
CA ALA A 458 -7.27 -23.22 29.61
C ALA A 458 -5.89 -23.12 28.92
N MET A 459 -4.83 -23.63 29.56
CA MET A 459 -3.48 -23.66 28.97
C MET A 459 -3.43 -24.51 27.69
N VAL A 460 -4.10 -25.66 27.68
CA VAL A 460 -4.19 -26.53 26.49
C VAL A 460 -4.94 -25.85 25.35
N LEU A 461 -6.01 -25.12 25.68
CA LEU A 461 -6.79 -24.35 24.72
C LEU A 461 -5.97 -23.19 24.12
N ASP A 462 -5.23 -22.44 24.95
CA ASP A 462 -4.33 -21.39 24.47
C ASP A 462 -3.27 -21.94 23.49
N ARG A 463 -2.67 -23.09 23.80
CA ARG A 463 -1.68 -23.74 22.92
C ARG A 463 -2.26 -24.22 21.60
N LEU A 464 -3.50 -24.75 21.63
CA LEU A 464 -4.20 -25.16 20.41
C LEU A 464 -4.40 -23.96 19.50
N PHE A 465 -4.94 -22.88 20.05
CA PHE A 465 -5.19 -21.66 19.28
C PHE A 465 -3.89 -20.99 18.84
N LEU A 466 -2.83 -21.01 19.64
CA LEU A 466 -1.50 -20.56 19.22
C LEU A 466 -1.06 -21.24 17.92
N LEU A 467 -1.16 -22.57 17.82
CA LEU A 467 -0.78 -23.29 16.61
C LEU A 467 -1.68 -22.96 15.41
N ILE A 468 -3.00 -22.92 15.63
CA ILE A 468 -3.98 -22.60 14.57
C ILE A 468 -3.74 -21.18 14.04
N PHE A 469 -3.66 -20.19 14.92
CA PHE A 469 -3.42 -18.80 14.56
C PHE A 469 -2.04 -18.58 13.95
N SER A 470 -1.00 -19.25 14.46
CA SER A 470 0.35 -19.16 13.88
C SER A 470 0.40 -19.67 12.44
N PHE A 471 -0.22 -20.83 12.17
CA PHE A 471 -0.29 -21.37 10.82
C PHE A 471 -1.15 -20.51 9.89
N ALA A 472 -2.32 -20.06 10.37
CA ALA A 472 -3.22 -19.22 9.60
C ALA A 472 -2.62 -17.84 9.29
N CYS A 473 -1.92 -17.21 10.25
CA CYS A 473 -1.19 -15.96 10.02
C CYS A 473 -0.04 -16.18 9.03
N PHE A 474 0.80 -17.20 9.22
CA PHE A 474 1.92 -17.46 8.32
C PHE A 474 1.46 -17.71 6.88
N ILE A 475 0.48 -18.57 6.68
CA ILE A 475 -0.08 -18.85 5.35
C ILE A 475 -0.78 -17.64 4.77
N GLY A 476 -1.59 -16.93 5.56
CA GLY A 476 -2.28 -15.72 5.11
C GLY A 476 -1.30 -14.64 4.65
N THR A 477 -0.26 -14.37 5.43
CA THR A 477 0.78 -13.39 5.08
C THR A 477 1.54 -13.80 3.81
N VAL A 478 1.94 -15.07 3.69
CA VAL A 478 2.67 -15.55 2.51
C VAL A 478 1.80 -15.53 1.25
N LEU A 479 0.56 -16.04 1.32
CA LEU A 479 -0.34 -16.10 0.16
C LEU A 479 -0.72 -14.71 -0.35
N ILE A 480 -0.99 -13.77 0.55
CA ILE A 480 -1.45 -12.43 0.16
C ILE A 480 -0.26 -11.60 -0.36
N LEU A 481 0.91 -11.62 0.30
CA LEU A 481 2.05 -10.82 -0.14
C LEU A 481 2.67 -11.33 -1.46
N LEU A 482 2.69 -12.65 -1.68
CA LEU A 482 3.23 -13.23 -2.92
C LEU A 482 2.29 -13.12 -4.13
N GLN A 483 1.07 -12.62 -3.94
CA GLN A 483 0.10 -12.47 -5.01
C GLN A 483 0.42 -11.30 -5.96
N ALA A 484 1.22 -10.32 -5.50
CA ALA A 484 1.54 -9.13 -6.29
C ALA A 484 2.41 -9.49 -7.52
N PRO A 485 1.93 -9.26 -8.76
CA PRO A 485 2.65 -9.66 -9.98
C PRO A 485 3.94 -8.85 -10.20
N THR A 486 3.92 -7.58 -9.84
CA THR A 486 5.04 -6.62 -9.91
C THR A 486 6.19 -6.93 -8.97
N LEU A 487 5.99 -7.80 -7.97
CA LEU A 487 7.09 -8.34 -7.15
C LEU A 487 8.09 -9.15 -8.00
N TYR A 488 7.62 -9.71 -9.12
CA TYR A 488 8.40 -10.53 -10.05
C TYR A 488 8.74 -9.80 -11.35
N ASP A 489 8.47 -8.49 -11.43
CA ASP A 489 8.73 -7.71 -12.63
C ASP A 489 10.14 -7.11 -12.63
N ASP A 490 11.05 -7.76 -13.36
CA ASP A 490 12.44 -7.34 -13.53
C ASP A 490 12.64 -6.29 -14.65
N ARG A 491 11.56 -5.75 -15.25
CA ARG A 491 11.67 -4.73 -16.30
C ARG A 491 12.39 -3.48 -15.76
N LYS A 492 13.44 -3.06 -16.46
CA LYS A 492 14.16 -1.82 -16.14
C LYS A 492 13.36 -0.61 -16.62
N PRO A 493 13.16 0.41 -15.78
CA PRO A 493 12.45 1.61 -16.18
C PRO A 493 13.31 2.48 -17.12
N ILE A 494 12.65 3.24 -17.99
CA ILE A 494 13.28 4.00 -19.09
C ILE A 494 14.01 5.24 -18.56
N ASP A 495 13.50 5.84 -17.48
CA ASP A 495 14.02 7.05 -16.86
C ASP A 495 15.42 6.88 -16.25
N LEU A 496 15.85 5.65 -15.95
CA LEU A 496 17.20 5.37 -15.42
C LEU A 496 18.33 5.88 -16.33
N GLN A 497 18.13 5.92 -17.65
CA GLN A 497 19.13 6.40 -18.59
C GLN A 497 19.35 7.93 -18.51
N TYR A 498 18.34 8.65 -18.00
CA TYR A 498 18.33 10.11 -17.88
C TYR A 498 18.69 10.58 -16.46
N ARG A 499 18.91 9.64 -15.54
CA ARG A 499 19.34 9.96 -14.17
C ARG A 499 20.78 10.50 -14.21
N PRO A 500 21.07 11.64 -13.56
CA PRO A 500 22.44 12.13 -13.48
C PRO A 500 23.34 11.08 -12.80
N ALA A 501 24.47 10.77 -13.42
CA ALA A 501 25.39 9.67 -13.06
C ALA A 501 25.90 9.69 -11.60
N ASN A 502 25.72 10.80 -10.89
CA ASN A 502 26.09 10.92 -9.47
C ASN A 502 25.14 10.17 -8.51
N LEU A 503 23.94 9.78 -8.94
CA LEU A 503 23.01 9.03 -8.08
C LEU A 503 23.10 7.50 -8.24
N SER A 504 23.69 7.02 -9.34
CA SER A 504 23.92 5.59 -9.58
C SER A 504 25.07 4.99 -8.76
N ALA A 505 25.83 5.79 -8.02
CA ALA A 505 26.97 5.35 -7.22
C ALA A 505 26.63 5.12 -5.72
N LEU A 506 25.36 5.28 -5.32
CA LEU A 506 24.90 5.17 -3.93
C LEU A 506 23.84 4.07 -3.68
N LEU A 507 23.49 3.30 -4.71
CA LEU A 507 22.78 2.03 -4.61
C LEU A 507 23.75 0.91 -4.95
#